data_AF-W9RF50-F1
#
_entry.id   AF-W9RF50-F1
#
_cell.length_a   1.000
_cell.length_b   1.000
_cell.length_c   1.000
_cell.angle_alpha   90.00
_cell.angle_beta   90.00
_cell.angle_gamma   90.00
#
_symmetry.space_group_name_H-M   'P 1'
#
loop_
_entity.id
_entity.type
_entity.pdbx_description
1 polymer ?
#
loop_
_entity_poly.entity_id
_entity_poly.type
_entity_poly.pdbx_seq_one_letter_code
_entity_poly.pdbx_strand_id
1 'polypeptide(L)'
;MKRGLVVSTAAGNYGLEIGTLRNRIPWVLTVTAAPVVAPYASRGPSQSAPYVQKPDVMAPGSLVLGACIPYKTVATKGIEALCNNYSIEYGTSIACPQVAGVAALLKVARPKWSPAAIRSAIMTTTSSLDNTFHLIRDSIDNHSATP
;
A
#
# COMPACT_ATOMS: atom_id res chain seq x y z
N MET A 1 10.21 -3.38 -20.18
CA MET A 1 10.67 -4.15 -19.00
C MET A 1 11.78 -5.11 -19.42
N LYS A 2 13.07 -4.81 -19.18
CA LYS A 2 14.20 -5.61 -19.71
C LYS A 2 14.82 -6.62 -18.73
N ARG A 3 14.34 -6.74 -17.48
CA ARG A 3 14.98 -7.60 -16.44
C ARG A 3 14.05 -8.57 -15.68
N GLY A 4 12.79 -8.73 -16.08
CA GLY A 4 11.90 -9.70 -15.43
C GLY A 4 11.56 -9.40 -13.96
N LEU A 5 11.77 -8.17 -13.50
CA LEU A 5 11.51 -7.74 -12.11
C LEU A 5 10.10 -7.18 -11.95
N VAL A 6 9.42 -7.59 -10.88
CA VAL A 6 8.22 -6.91 -10.37
C VAL A 6 8.69 -5.87 -9.36
N VAL A 7 8.16 -4.65 -9.46
CA VAL A 7 8.52 -3.54 -8.57
C VAL A 7 7.24 -2.99 -7.95
N SER A 8 7.20 -2.91 -6.63
CA SER A 8 6.20 -2.15 -5.88
C SER A 8 6.83 -0.95 -5.21
N THR A 9 6.03 0.10 -4.98
CA THR A 9 6.41 1.29 -4.24
C THR A 9 5.25 1.80 -3.41
N ALA A 10 5.55 2.41 -2.28
CA ALA A 10 4.56 3.15 -1.50
C ALA A 10 4.04 4.36 -2.28
N ALA A 11 2.75 4.67 -2.13
CA ALA A 11 2.13 5.86 -2.72
C ALA A 11 2.69 7.17 -2.12
N GLY A 12 3.14 7.13 -0.86
CA GLY A 12 3.58 8.28 -0.10
C GLY A 12 2.62 8.56 1.06
N ASN A 13 3.13 9.29 2.07
CA ASN A 13 2.38 9.68 3.25
C ASN A 13 2.23 11.22 3.33
N TYR A 14 1.98 11.87 2.19
CA TYR A 14 1.94 13.34 2.08
C TYR A 14 0.53 13.93 2.19
N GLY A 15 -0.43 13.13 2.66
CA GLY A 15 -1.76 13.61 2.97
C GLY A 15 -2.73 13.62 1.79
N LEU A 16 -3.85 14.27 2.07
CA LEU A 16 -5.16 14.08 1.45
C LEU A 16 -5.34 14.76 0.10
N GLU A 17 -4.49 15.74 -0.21
CA GLU A 17 -4.67 16.54 -1.42
C GLU A 17 -4.45 15.69 -2.66
N ILE A 18 -5.37 15.81 -3.61
CA ILE A 18 -5.24 15.21 -4.94
C ILE A 18 -3.94 15.74 -5.57
N GLY A 19 -3.11 14.83 -6.09
CA GLY A 19 -1.84 15.20 -6.72
C GLY A 19 -0.63 15.14 -5.81
N THR A 20 -0.79 14.78 -4.54
CA THR A 20 0.33 14.49 -3.62
C THR A 20 1.14 13.25 -4.01
N LEU A 21 0.55 12.34 -4.80
CA LEU A 21 1.22 11.16 -5.30
C LEU A 21 2.24 11.53 -6.39
N ARG A 22 3.51 11.14 -6.16
CA ARG A 22 4.64 11.47 -7.06
C ARG A 22 5.05 10.35 -8.00
N ASN A 23 4.73 9.09 -7.69
CA ASN A 23 5.09 7.99 -8.58
C ASN A 23 4.20 7.97 -9.83
N ARG A 24 4.83 8.18 -10.99
CA ARG A 24 4.16 8.26 -12.31
C ARG A 24 4.48 7.07 -13.20
N ILE A 25 5.26 6.12 -12.69
CA ILE A 25 5.80 5.04 -13.51
C ILE A 25 4.69 4.00 -13.74
N PRO A 26 4.20 3.82 -14.99
CA PRO A 26 3.04 2.97 -15.25
C PRO A 26 3.34 1.49 -15.02
N TRP A 27 4.60 1.06 -15.14
CA TRP A 27 5.01 -0.33 -14.94
C TRP A 27 5.38 -0.69 -13.48
N VAL A 28 5.28 0.24 -12.53
CA VAL A 28 5.53 0.00 -11.10
C VAL A 28 4.21 -0.05 -10.34
N LEU A 29 4.04 -1.04 -9.45
CA LEU A 29 2.85 -1.14 -8.59
C LEU A 29 2.95 -0.12 -7.45
N THR A 30 2.15 0.95 -7.52
CA THR A 30 2.02 1.93 -6.44
C THR A 30 0.96 1.45 -5.46
N VAL A 31 1.34 1.32 -4.19
CA VAL A 31 0.51 0.71 -3.14
C VAL A 31 0.11 1.78 -2.13
N THR A 32 -1.18 1.88 -1.86
CA THR A 32 -1.72 2.71 -0.77
C THR A 32 -2.21 1.85 0.40
N ALA A 33 -2.53 2.50 1.52
CA ALA A 33 -2.92 1.83 2.74
C ALA A 33 -4.43 1.52 2.78
N ALA A 34 -4.77 0.31 3.22
CA ALA A 34 -6.10 -0.16 3.60
C ALA A 34 -6.21 -0.25 5.15
N PRO A 35 -7.41 -0.41 5.75
CA PRO A 35 -8.69 -0.84 5.16
C PRO A 35 -9.54 0.26 4.51
N VAL A 36 -9.31 1.51 4.90
CA VAL A 36 -9.92 2.71 4.30
C VAL A 36 -8.85 3.48 3.55
N VAL A 37 -9.24 4.43 2.69
CA VAL A 37 -8.27 5.40 2.16
C VAL A 37 -7.76 6.25 3.32
N ALA A 38 -6.59 5.89 3.81
CA ALA A 38 -6.04 6.43 5.05
C ALA A 38 -5.69 7.91 4.89
N PRO A 39 -5.82 8.73 5.95
CA PRO A 39 -5.77 10.17 5.80
C PRO A 39 -4.36 10.70 5.53
N TYR A 40 -3.35 9.90 5.87
CA TYR A 40 -1.95 10.20 5.55
C TYR A 40 -1.58 9.83 4.11
N ALA A 41 -2.34 8.96 3.44
CA ALA A 41 -1.91 8.35 2.19
C ALA A 41 -2.03 9.32 1.01
N SER A 42 -0.96 9.41 0.21
CA SER A 42 -0.94 10.27 -0.97
C SER A 42 -1.94 9.84 -2.04
N ARG A 43 -2.60 10.81 -2.65
CA ARG A 43 -3.65 10.62 -3.66
C ARG A 43 -3.19 11.04 -5.05
N GLY A 44 -3.52 10.24 -6.04
CA GLY A 44 -3.39 10.63 -7.43
C GLY A 44 -4.69 11.26 -7.98
N PRO A 45 -4.73 11.54 -9.28
CA PRO A 45 -3.59 11.41 -10.21
C PRO A 45 -2.50 12.45 -9.90
N SER A 46 -1.26 12.19 -10.32
CA SER A 46 -0.16 13.13 -10.09
C SER A 46 -0.36 14.41 -10.88
N GLN A 47 -0.09 15.59 -10.31
CA GLN A 47 -0.28 16.88 -11.00
C GLN A 47 0.46 16.98 -12.33
N SER A 48 1.63 16.35 -12.43
CA SER A 48 2.46 16.35 -13.65
C SER A 48 2.12 15.22 -14.63
N ALA A 49 1.20 14.31 -14.30
CA ALA A 49 0.74 13.23 -15.16
C ALA A 49 -0.74 12.89 -14.83
N PRO A 50 -1.69 13.81 -15.11
CA PRO A 50 -3.08 13.67 -14.70
C PRO A 50 -3.80 12.47 -15.34
N TYR A 51 -3.31 11.98 -16.48
CA TYR A 51 -3.89 10.86 -17.21
C TYR A 51 -3.40 9.48 -16.73
N VAL A 52 -2.50 9.42 -15.74
CA VAL A 52 -2.00 8.17 -15.17
C VAL A 52 -2.63 7.97 -13.79
N GLN A 53 -3.61 7.06 -13.73
CA GLN A 53 -4.29 6.72 -12.49
C GLN A 53 -3.35 5.98 -11.54
N LYS A 54 -3.23 6.53 -10.32
CA LYS A 54 -2.45 5.99 -9.20
C LYS A 54 -3.13 6.40 -7.89
N PRO A 55 -2.99 5.64 -6.79
CA PRO A 55 -2.28 4.36 -6.65
C PRO A 55 -2.92 3.24 -7.47
N ASP A 56 -2.21 2.11 -7.66
CA ASP A 56 -2.74 0.98 -8.44
C ASP A 56 -3.59 0.03 -7.58
N VAL A 57 -3.18 -0.19 -6.32
CA VAL A 57 -3.80 -1.16 -5.41
C VAL A 57 -3.69 -0.72 -3.95
N MET A 58 -4.54 -1.28 -3.09
CA MET A 58 -4.51 -1.11 -1.64
C MET A 58 -4.02 -2.39 -0.96
N ALA A 59 -3.31 -2.25 0.15
CA ALA A 59 -2.98 -3.35 1.06
C ALA A 59 -2.99 -2.86 2.51
N PRO A 60 -3.18 -3.74 3.51
CA PRO A 60 -3.14 -3.36 4.93
C PRO A 60 -1.92 -2.49 5.27
N GLY A 61 -2.19 -1.24 5.65
CA GLY A 61 -1.16 -0.25 5.96
C GLY A 61 -1.45 0.54 7.23
N SER A 62 -2.59 0.34 7.86
CA SER A 62 -2.96 0.95 9.14
C SER A 62 -3.10 -0.13 10.20
N LEU A 63 -2.56 0.14 11.40
CA LEU A 63 -2.63 -0.76 12.55
C LEU A 63 -2.07 -2.16 12.27
N VAL A 64 -0.96 -2.22 11.54
CA VAL A 64 -0.32 -3.48 11.17
C VAL A 64 0.73 -3.84 12.20
N LEU A 65 0.60 -5.02 12.82
CA LEU A 65 1.63 -5.59 13.67
C LEU A 65 2.75 -6.17 12.81
N GLY A 66 3.98 -5.67 12.98
CA GLY A 66 5.15 -6.13 12.26
C GLY A 66 6.35 -6.29 13.17
N ALA A 67 7.35 -7.06 12.71
CA ALA A 67 8.62 -7.17 13.41
C ALA A 67 9.35 -5.82 13.40
N CYS A 68 9.97 -5.46 14.52
CA CYS A 68 10.77 -4.25 14.66
C CYS A 68 12.06 -4.55 15.43
N ILE A 69 13.01 -3.61 15.39
CA ILE A 69 14.28 -3.74 16.11
C ILE A 69 14.02 -3.79 17.63
N PRO A 70 14.69 -4.69 18.37
CA PRO A 70 14.35 -5.02 19.77
C PRO A 70 14.53 -3.88 20.77
N TYR A 71 15.22 -2.81 20.39
CA TYR A 71 15.47 -1.62 21.20
C TYR A 71 14.67 -0.38 20.74
N LYS A 72 13.74 -0.55 19.80
CA LYS A 72 12.77 0.50 19.47
C LYS A 72 11.72 0.56 20.58
N THR A 73 11.54 1.74 21.16
CA THR A 73 10.42 2.02 22.07
C THR A 73 9.10 1.89 21.29
N VAL A 74 8.24 0.96 21.72
CA VAL A 74 6.93 0.71 21.11
C VAL A 74 5.78 1.28 21.92
N ALA A 75 6.00 1.51 23.22
CA ALA A 75 5.07 2.17 24.13
C ALA A 75 5.83 2.81 25.29
N THR A 76 5.19 3.72 26.01
CA THR A 76 5.74 4.30 27.24
C THR A 76 4.80 4.06 28.41
N LYS A 77 5.35 3.72 29.57
CA LYS A 77 4.62 3.63 30.85
C LYS A 77 5.23 4.64 31.81
N GLY A 78 4.66 5.85 31.85
CA GLY A 78 5.31 6.99 32.52
C GLY A 78 6.60 7.37 31.79
N ILE A 79 7.74 7.30 32.50
CA ILE A 79 9.08 7.53 31.93
C ILE A 79 9.74 6.27 31.37
N GLU A 80 9.14 5.09 31.61
CA GLU A 80 9.70 3.81 31.16
C GLU A 80 9.39 3.58 29.68
N ALA A 81 10.44 3.34 28.88
CA ALA A 81 10.33 2.92 27.50
C ALA A 81 10.12 1.40 27.44
N LEU A 82 8.96 0.98 26.91
CA LEU A 82 8.68 -0.43 26.64
C LEU A 82 9.15 -0.76 25.23
N CYS A 83 10.01 -1.77 25.13
CA CYS A 83 10.50 -2.28 23.85
C CYS A 83 9.96 -3.70 23.60
N ASN A 84 9.76 -4.04 22.33
CA ASN A 84 9.33 -5.37 21.91
C ASN A 84 9.95 -5.68 20.54
N ASN A 85 10.03 -6.95 20.16
CA ASN A 85 10.43 -7.39 18.82
C ASN A 85 9.35 -7.12 17.76
N TYR A 86 8.18 -6.62 18.18
CA TYR A 86 7.05 -6.28 17.33
C TYR A 86 6.47 -4.92 17.70
N SER A 87 6.06 -4.15 16.70
CA SER A 87 5.34 -2.90 16.87
C SER A 87 4.13 -2.82 15.95
N ILE A 88 3.10 -2.11 16.40
CA ILE A 88 1.98 -1.72 15.55
C ILE A 88 2.39 -0.43 14.82
N GLU A 89 2.47 -0.50 13.51
CA GLU A 89 2.88 0.62 12.66
C GLU A 89 1.76 1.00 11.68
N TYR A 90 1.93 2.15 11.05
CA TYR A 90 1.10 2.60 9.95
C TYR A 90 1.93 3.24 8.84
N GLY A 91 1.35 3.32 7.64
CA GLY A 91 1.94 3.99 6.50
C GLY A 91 1.84 3.18 5.22
N THR A 92 1.90 3.87 4.08
CA THR A 92 1.99 3.21 2.76
C THR A 92 3.29 2.41 2.61
N SER A 93 4.33 2.74 3.39
CA SER A 93 5.56 1.95 3.54
C SER A 93 5.33 0.58 4.16
N ILE A 94 4.25 0.38 4.93
CA ILE A 94 3.87 -0.90 5.55
C ILE A 94 2.99 -1.72 4.60
N ALA A 95 2.14 -1.04 3.81
CA ALA A 95 1.32 -1.67 2.77
C ALA A 95 2.17 -2.20 1.59
N CYS A 96 3.15 -1.42 1.14
CA CYS A 96 4.02 -1.75 -0.01
C CYS A 96 4.66 -3.15 0.04
N PRO A 97 5.34 -3.57 1.13
CA PRO A 97 5.96 -4.89 1.20
C PRO A 97 4.94 -6.03 1.20
N GLN A 98 3.68 -5.80 1.59
CA GLN A 98 2.65 -6.85 1.52
C GLN A 98 2.33 -7.23 0.07
N VAL A 99 2.20 -6.24 -0.81
CA VAL A 99 2.02 -6.49 -2.26
C VAL A 99 3.28 -7.10 -2.87
N ALA A 100 4.47 -6.71 -2.41
CA ALA A 100 5.71 -7.36 -2.81
C ALA A 100 5.73 -8.85 -2.44
N GLY A 101 5.26 -9.20 -1.24
CA GLY A 101 5.10 -10.58 -0.79
C GLY A 101 4.12 -11.38 -1.65
N VAL A 102 2.95 -10.81 -1.97
CA VAL A 102 1.98 -11.44 -2.89
C VAL A 102 2.60 -11.66 -4.27
N ALA A 103 3.32 -10.68 -4.81
CA ALA A 103 4.02 -10.82 -6.08
C ALA A 103 5.09 -11.92 -6.05
N ALA A 104 5.82 -12.06 -4.94
CA ALA A 104 6.78 -13.14 -4.75
C ALA A 104 6.11 -14.51 -4.71
N LEU A 105 5.00 -14.66 -3.98
CA LEU A 105 4.20 -15.90 -3.94
C LEU A 105 3.68 -16.26 -5.33
N LEU A 106 3.14 -15.29 -6.08
CA LEU A 106 2.72 -15.49 -7.47
C LEU A 106 3.88 -15.92 -8.37
N LYS A 107 5.08 -15.35 -8.18
CA LYS A 107 6.26 -15.73 -8.96
C LYS A 107 6.69 -17.18 -8.66
N VAL A 108 6.63 -17.61 -7.41
CA VAL A 108 6.92 -19.01 -7.02
C VAL A 108 5.86 -19.95 -7.59
N ALA A 109 4.58 -19.62 -7.46
CA ALA A 109 3.48 -20.45 -7.97
C ALA A 109 3.41 -20.48 -9.50
N ARG A 110 3.85 -19.41 -10.18
CA ARG A 110 3.84 -19.27 -11.64
C ARG A 110 5.22 -18.77 -12.15
N PRO A 111 6.28 -19.59 -12.13
CA PRO A 111 7.64 -19.15 -12.45
C PRO A 111 7.80 -18.56 -13.85
N LYS A 112 7.01 -19.03 -14.82
CA LYS A 112 7.03 -18.57 -16.21
C LYS A 112 6.30 -17.23 -16.45
N TRP A 113 5.53 -16.75 -15.49
CA TRP A 113 4.83 -15.47 -15.65
C TRP A 113 5.80 -14.30 -15.75
N SER A 114 5.52 -13.41 -16.70
CA SER A 114 6.21 -12.14 -16.83
C SER A 114 5.79 -11.19 -15.69
N PRO A 115 6.58 -10.13 -15.40
CA PRO A 115 6.16 -9.13 -14.42
C PRO A 115 4.83 -8.46 -14.77
N ALA A 116 4.56 -8.28 -16.06
CA ALA A 116 3.28 -7.76 -16.53
C ALA A 116 2.11 -8.72 -16.22
N ALA A 117 2.31 -10.02 -16.37
CA ALA A 117 1.30 -11.02 -16.03
C ALA A 117 1.03 -11.05 -14.50
N ILE A 118 2.07 -10.96 -13.66
CA ILE A 118 1.91 -10.88 -12.21
C ILE A 118 1.17 -9.60 -11.82
N ARG A 119 1.58 -8.45 -12.38
CA ARG A 119 0.90 -7.17 -12.16
C ARG A 119 -0.57 -7.23 -12.56
N SER A 120 -0.86 -7.76 -13.75
CA SER A 120 -2.22 -7.92 -14.25
C SER A 120 -3.04 -8.78 -13.30
N ALA A 121 -2.52 -9.94 -12.89
CA ALA A 121 -3.23 -10.83 -11.98
C ALA A 121 -3.57 -10.16 -10.64
N ILE A 122 -2.63 -9.39 -10.06
CA ILE A 122 -2.89 -8.61 -8.85
C ILE A 122 -4.01 -7.59 -9.11
N MET A 123 -3.88 -6.74 -10.13
CA MET A 123 -4.84 -5.65 -10.40
C MET A 123 -6.24 -6.15 -10.77
N THR A 124 -6.37 -7.29 -11.45
CA THR A 124 -7.69 -7.82 -11.86
C THR A 124 -8.36 -8.69 -10.79
N THR A 125 -7.69 -8.93 -9.65
CA THR A 125 -8.24 -9.73 -8.54
C THR A 125 -8.41 -8.93 -7.25
N THR A 126 -8.12 -7.63 -7.27
CA THR A 126 -8.43 -6.74 -6.15
C THR A 126 -9.94 -6.59 -5.94
N SER A 127 -10.35 -6.42 -4.69
CA SER A 127 -11.72 -6.08 -4.31
C SER A 127 -11.85 -4.58 -4.04
N SER A 128 -12.95 -3.98 -4.51
CA SER A 128 -13.36 -2.63 -4.09
C SER A 128 -14.20 -2.63 -2.80
N LEU A 129 -14.49 -3.82 -2.27
CA LEU A 129 -15.28 -4.02 -1.06
C LEU A 129 -14.38 -4.24 0.17
N ASP A 130 -14.82 -3.70 1.30
CA ASP A 130 -14.26 -3.97 2.61
C ASP A 130 -14.78 -5.30 3.20
N ASN A 131 -14.35 -5.63 4.42
CA ASN A 131 -14.75 -6.86 5.11
C ASN A 131 -16.22 -6.86 5.59
N THR A 132 -16.95 -5.76 5.42
CA THR A 132 -18.39 -5.64 5.65
C THR A 132 -19.21 -5.74 4.35
N PHE A 133 -18.54 -6.04 3.22
CA PHE A 133 -19.13 -6.12 1.88
C PHE A 133 -19.65 -4.77 1.35
N HIS A 134 -19.20 -3.65 1.91
CA HIS A 134 -19.47 -2.31 1.38
C HIS A 134 -18.27 -1.78 0.61
N LEU A 135 -18.48 -0.78 -0.25
CA LEU A 135 -17.38 -0.10 -0.91
C LEU A 135 -16.40 0.47 0.12
N ILE A 136 -15.10 0.29 -0.14
CA ILE A 136 -14.05 0.92 0.66
C ILE A 136 -14.32 2.40 0.74
N ARG A 137 -14.19 2.96 1.94
CA ARG A 137 -14.50 4.37 2.21
C ARG A 137 -13.25 5.21 2.31
N ASP A 138 -13.43 6.49 2.05
CA ASP A 138 -12.46 7.49 2.41
C ASP A 138 -12.57 7.82 3.90
N SER A 139 -11.44 7.84 4.61
CA SER A 139 -11.44 8.07 6.05
C SER A 139 -11.86 9.48 6.47
N ILE A 140 -11.90 10.44 5.54
CA ILE A 140 -12.18 11.84 5.85
C ILE A 140 -13.65 12.18 5.76
N ASP A 141 -14.29 11.89 4.63
CA ASP A 141 -15.69 12.23 4.39
C ASP A 141 -16.62 11.02 4.53
N ASN A 142 -16.06 9.82 4.75
CA ASN A 142 -16.79 8.56 4.86
C ASN A 142 -17.63 8.24 3.60
N HIS A 143 -17.33 8.89 2.48
CA HIS A 143 -17.88 8.53 1.18
C HIS A 143 -17.15 7.32 0.61
N SER A 144 -17.79 6.64 -0.35
CA SER A 144 -17.15 5.55 -1.09
C SER A 144 -15.94 6.09 -1.85
N ALA A 145 -14.78 5.46 -1.62
CA ALA A 145 -13.58 5.72 -2.39
C ALA A 145 -13.78 5.28 -3.84
N THR A 146 -13.29 6.10 -4.77
CA THR A 146 -13.31 5.76 -6.19
C THR A 146 -12.10 4.86 -6.53
N PRO A 147 -12.29 3.82 -7.36
CA PRO A 147 -11.20 3.03 -7.93
C PRO A 147 -10.22 3.85 -8.78
#